data_AF-A0A1I3RIN7-F1
#
_entry.id   AF-A0A1I3RIN7-F1
#
_cell.length_a   1.000
_cell.length_b   1.000
_cell.length_c   1.000
_cell.angle_alpha   90.00
_cell.angle_beta   90.00
_cell.angle_gamma   90.00
#
_symmetry.space_group_name_H-M   'P 1'
#
loop_
_entity.id
_entity.type
_entity.pdbx_description
1 polymer ?
#
loop_
_entity_poly.entity_id
_entity_poly.type
_entity_poly.pdbx_seq_one_letter_code
_entity_poly.pdbx_strand_id
1 'polypeptide(L)'
;MISHFFETFSRVGSATQTVKTFTREGLLFPSRLRNGKQVVFQQLTTSTAMRMLHNPRYAGVYAYGQRLYRRTVDGKKQLRKRDPKEWLACIPDAHPGYISWEQFQHNLKVLEANGQGYQAVRASPPREGAALLQGRVICGRCGSHMSARYAARRGQVDTWYVCHRAYAARGEPHCQSIAGWPIDEAVGELIAAEMTPAAVELALEIRKEIEARHDEADKLRLRAVERAQIDADLAQRRFMLVDPNNRLVADTLEGEWNDKLRILADAREERERALCEDRVTLDDAIRDRLIAMTADFKTVWCDRTLPNRERKRLLAYLVEDVTLLKFPAERETRIHIRFKGGKTETLTTQNPQSSAQQVKTRPEVVELVDKLLDDHICAEIADILNDRGIRPGGSARRGKADAKFTDLRVIYLVKQYGLRSRYDRLRERGMLTKAEACAKLGITESTLVRWAKYCIVKRHAYNGYIGLYEPPGPHVPAKQCSRWNQLAHRAEIIRQLNSSKCVDPKERAVV
;
A
#
# COMPACT_ATOMS: atom_id res chain seq x y z
N MET A 1 4.51 34.83 -15.64
CA MET A 1 4.40 33.96 -14.44
C MET A 1 2.97 33.43 -14.24
N ILE A 2 1.99 34.25 -13.89
CA ILE A 2 0.59 33.79 -13.74
C ILE A 2 -0.03 33.43 -15.10
N SER A 3 0.21 34.21 -16.16
CA SER A 3 -0.22 33.87 -17.52
C SER A 3 0.40 32.54 -17.99
N HIS A 4 1.73 32.40 -17.83
CA HIS A 4 2.46 31.14 -18.11
C HIS A 4 1.88 29.92 -17.37
N PHE A 5 1.37 30.09 -16.15
CA PHE A 5 0.70 29.01 -15.42
C PHE A 5 -0.57 28.53 -16.14
N PHE A 6 -1.42 29.47 -16.58
CA PHE A 6 -2.66 29.14 -17.28
C PHE A 6 -2.41 28.63 -18.71
N GLU A 7 -1.41 29.17 -19.42
CA GLU A 7 -0.96 28.63 -20.71
C GLU A 7 -0.45 27.18 -20.57
N THR A 8 0.37 26.94 -19.55
CA THR A 8 0.87 25.59 -19.24
C THR A 8 -0.27 24.65 -18.89
N PHE A 9 -1.24 25.08 -18.10
CA PHE A 9 -2.44 24.28 -17.79
C PHE A 9 -3.28 23.99 -19.03
N SER A 10 -3.50 24.98 -19.90
CA SER A 10 -4.22 24.80 -21.16
C SER A 10 -3.56 23.74 -22.05
N ARG A 11 -2.22 23.74 -22.10
CA ARG A 11 -1.44 22.74 -22.86
C ARG A 11 -1.50 21.32 -22.28
N VAL A 12 -1.43 21.17 -20.96
CA VAL A 12 -1.26 19.85 -20.31
C VAL A 12 -2.56 19.27 -19.74
N GLY A 13 -3.61 20.09 -19.58
CA GLY A 13 -4.93 19.68 -19.11
C GLY A 13 -4.97 19.08 -17.70
N SER A 14 -3.92 19.23 -16.89
CA SER A 14 -3.82 18.60 -15.56
C SER A 14 -3.02 19.46 -14.58
N ALA A 15 -3.62 19.78 -13.43
CA ALA A 15 -2.98 20.61 -12.40
C ALA A 15 -1.66 20.01 -11.89
N THR A 16 -1.59 18.67 -11.81
CA THR A 16 -0.36 17.98 -11.37
C THR A 16 0.74 18.04 -12.45
N GLN A 17 0.37 17.94 -13.73
CA GLN A 17 1.35 18.07 -14.82
C GLN A 17 1.85 19.52 -14.97
N THR A 18 1.00 20.51 -14.70
CA THR A 18 1.41 21.91 -14.62
C THR A 18 2.48 22.10 -13.54
N VAL A 19 2.26 21.56 -12.34
CA VAL A 19 3.27 21.58 -11.26
C VAL A 19 4.59 20.93 -11.68
N LYS A 20 4.53 19.71 -12.25
CA LYS A 20 5.74 19.00 -12.72
C LYS A 20 6.51 19.79 -13.78
N THR A 21 5.80 20.50 -14.65
CA THR A 21 6.40 21.34 -15.69
C THR A 21 7.11 22.53 -15.06
N PHE A 22 6.48 23.22 -14.11
CA PHE A 22 7.10 24.30 -13.35
C PHE A 22 8.34 23.85 -12.58
N THR A 23 8.30 22.67 -11.94
CA THR A 23 9.46 22.11 -11.25
C THR A 23 10.61 21.80 -12.21
N ARG A 24 10.31 21.21 -13.37
CA ARG A 24 11.31 20.86 -14.41
C ARG A 24 11.97 22.10 -15.01
N GLU A 25 11.20 23.16 -15.20
CA GLU A 25 11.68 24.46 -15.71
C GLU A 25 12.38 25.29 -14.63
N GLY A 26 12.45 24.80 -13.37
CA GLY A 26 13.09 25.53 -12.27
C GLY A 26 12.34 26.80 -11.85
N LEU A 27 11.06 26.94 -12.22
CA LEU A 27 10.28 28.15 -12.00
C LEU A 27 9.74 28.20 -10.57
N LEU A 28 10.11 29.24 -9.83
CA LEU A 28 9.49 29.57 -8.55
C LEU A 28 8.17 30.30 -8.78
N PHE A 29 7.27 30.23 -7.80
CA PHE A 29 5.91 30.77 -7.88
C PHE A 29 5.63 31.75 -6.73
N PRO A 30 4.99 32.90 -6.99
CA PRO A 30 4.71 33.88 -5.95
C PRO A 30 3.68 33.33 -4.96
N SER A 31 4.01 33.40 -3.68
CA SER A 31 3.14 32.98 -2.59
C SER A 31 3.19 33.98 -1.45
N ARG A 32 2.12 34.02 -0.65
CA ARG A 32 2.08 34.83 0.58
C ARG A 32 2.05 33.89 1.78
N LEU A 33 2.97 34.09 2.71
CA LEU A 33 2.96 33.39 3.99
C LEU A 33 1.73 33.83 4.79
N ARG A 34 1.16 32.91 5.57
CA ARG A 34 -0.02 33.20 6.39
C ARG A 34 0.36 34.31 7.38
N ASN A 35 -0.34 35.45 7.30
CA ASN A 35 -0.13 36.68 8.08
C ASN A 35 1.09 37.54 7.69
N GLY A 36 1.80 37.24 6.59
CA GLY A 36 2.89 38.07 6.08
C GLY A 36 2.42 39.05 4.99
N LYS A 37 2.86 40.31 5.04
CA LYS A 37 2.69 41.29 3.93
C LYS A 37 3.64 41.03 2.76
N GLN A 38 4.70 40.22 2.96
CA GLN A 38 5.75 39.96 1.98
C GLN A 38 5.39 38.81 1.04
N VAL A 39 5.68 38.99 -0.25
CA VAL A 39 5.57 37.94 -1.27
C VAL A 39 6.88 37.15 -1.30
N VAL A 40 6.78 35.83 -1.18
CA VAL A 40 7.92 34.90 -1.26
C VAL A 40 7.77 34.05 -2.52
N PHE A 41 8.87 33.82 -3.23
CA PHE A 41 8.91 32.93 -4.38
C PHE A 41 9.33 31.54 -3.92
N GLN A 42 8.44 30.56 -4.11
CA GLN A 42 8.64 29.18 -3.67
C GLN A 42 8.12 28.19 -4.70
N GLN A 43 8.45 26.90 -4.58
CA GLN A 43 7.95 25.92 -5.53
C GLN A 43 6.42 25.87 -5.59
N LEU A 44 5.89 25.77 -6.81
CA LEU A 44 4.45 25.63 -7.03
C LEU A 44 3.97 24.29 -6.47
N THR A 45 2.96 24.33 -5.62
CA THR A 45 2.32 23.13 -5.07
C THR A 45 0.99 22.84 -5.77
N THR A 46 0.58 21.57 -5.83
CA THR A 46 -0.71 21.16 -6.41
C THR A 46 -1.89 21.85 -5.73
N SER A 47 -1.83 22.07 -4.41
CA SER A 47 -2.88 22.81 -3.69
C SER A 47 -2.97 24.27 -4.14
N THR A 48 -1.84 24.91 -4.43
CA THR A 48 -1.79 26.29 -4.92
C THR A 48 -2.32 26.35 -6.36
N ALA A 49 -1.90 25.41 -7.21
CA ALA A 49 -2.41 25.27 -8.57
C ALA A 49 -3.94 25.08 -8.59
N MET A 50 -4.46 24.15 -7.79
CA MET A 50 -5.91 23.92 -7.67
C MET A 50 -6.66 25.16 -7.14
N ARG A 51 -6.09 25.87 -6.16
CA ARG A 51 -6.68 27.11 -5.65
C ARG A 51 -6.75 28.18 -6.73
N MET A 52 -5.73 28.29 -7.58
CA MET A 52 -5.73 29.26 -8.68
C MET A 52 -6.73 28.91 -9.76
N LEU A 53 -6.77 27.65 -10.20
CA LEU A 53 -7.68 27.20 -11.25
C LEU A 53 -9.16 27.31 -10.85
N HIS A 54 -9.46 27.25 -9.54
CA HIS A 54 -10.82 27.45 -9.03
C HIS A 54 -11.14 28.90 -8.62
N ASN A 55 -10.22 29.86 -8.81
CA ASN A 55 -10.45 31.24 -8.40
C ASN A 55 -10.90 32.11 -9.59
N PRO A 56 -12.16 32.55 -9.63
CA PRO A 56 -12.72 33.31 -10.75
C PRO A 56 -12.07 34.70 -10.91
N ARG A 57 -11.35 35.20 -9.89
CA ARG A 57 -10.59 36.45 -10.02
C ARG A 57 -9.54 36.40 -11.12
N TYR A 58 -8.95 35.25 -11.43
CA TYR A 58 -8.00 35.18 -12.55
C TYR A 58 -8.68 35.36 -13.91
N ALA A 59 -10.01 35.26 -13.97
CA ALA A 59 -10.82 35.45 -15.15
C ALA A 59 -11.47 36.84 -15.24
N GLY A 60 -11.04 37.81 -14.42
CA GLY A 60 -11.62 39.15 -14.39
C GLY A 60 -12.97 39.24 -13.66
N VAL A 61 -13.41 38.17 -13.00
CA VAL A 61 -14.75 38.08 -12.42
C VAL A 61 -14.76 38.44 -10.96
N TYR A 62 -15.66 39.36 -10.59
CA TYR A 62 -16.01 39.62 -9.20
C TYR A 62 -17.03 38.58 -8.72
N ALA A 63 -16.64 37.78 -7.73
CA ALA A 63 -17.47 36.69 -7.21
C ALA A 63 -17.62 36.77 -5.69
N TYR A 64 -18.87 36.86 -5.21
CA TYR A 64 -19.24 36.92 -3.79
C TYR A 64 -20.22 35.81 -3.40
N GLY A 65 -20.17 35.35 -2.15
CA GLY A 65 -21.07 34.31 -1.66
C GLY A 65 -20.73 32.87 -2.09
N GLN A 66 -19.48 32.59 -2.50
CA GLN A 66 -19.03 31.26 -2.97
C GLN A 66 -19.12 30.15 -1.90
N ARG A 67 -19.31 30.52 -0.64
CA ARG A 67 -19.27 29.64 0.53
C ARG A 67 -20.43 29.96 1.47
N LEU A 68 -21.19 28.93 1.84
CA LEU A 68 -22.22 29.02 2.86
C LEU A 68 -21.72 28.33 4.13
N TYR A 69 -21.85 29.03 5.26
CA TYR A 69 -21.59 28.46 6.57
C TYR A 69 -22.93 28.12 7.23
N ARG A 70 -23.14 26.84 7.54
CA ARG A 70 -24.29 26.40 8.35
C ARG A 70 -23.77 25.81 9.65
N ARG A 71 -24.42 26.16 10.77
CA ARG A 71 -24.21 25.45 12.03
C ARG A 71 -25.17 24.28 12.07
N THR A 72 -24.64 23.09 12.32
CA THR A 72 -25.43 21.89 12.62
C THR A 72 -26.05 22.02 14.01
N VAL A 73 -27.04 21.18 14.31
CA VAL A 73 -27.73 21.16 15.62
C VAL A 73 -26.73 20.92 16.76
N ASP A 74 -25.66 20.17 16.50
CA ASP A 74 -24.55 19.92 17.43
C ASP A 74 -23.51 21.06 17.53
N GLY A 75 -23.80 22.23 16.96
CA GLY A 75 -22.92 23.40 16.99
C GLY A 75 -21.70 23.33 16.04
N LYS A 76 -21.49 22.24 15.30
CA LYS A 76 -20.39 22.12 14.34
C LYS A 76 -20.65 22.98 13.11
N LYS A 77 -19.64 23.76 12.69
CA LYS A 77 -19.67 24.57 11.46
C LYS A 77 -19.46 23.64 10.25
N GLN A 78 -20.49 23.47 9.42
CA GLN A 78 -20.36 22.87 8.09
C GLN A 78 -20.17 23.97 7.05
N LEU A 79 -19.14 23.80 6.23
CA LEU A 79 -18.84 24.65 5.08
C LEU A 79 -19.36 23.97 3.82
N ARG A 80 -20.36 24.56 3.16
CA ARG A 80 -20.82 24.13 1.83
C ARG A 80 -20.27 25.10 0.78
N LYS A 81 -19.57 24.57 -0.23
CA LYS A 81 -19.19 25.33 -1.42
C LYS A 81 -20.41 25.41 -2.34
N ARG A 82 -20.74 26.61 -2.83
CA ARG A 82 -21.89 26.83 -3.72
C ARG A 82 -21.49 26.66 -5.18
N ASP A 83 -22.44 26.18 -5.98
CA ASP A 83 -22.31 26.18 -7.44
C ASP A 83 -22.20 27.64 -7.94
N PRO A 84 -21.46 27.92 -9.03
CA PRO A 84 -21.43 29.25 -9.64
C PRO A 84 -22.79 29.91 -9.85
N LYS A 85 -23.85 29.14 -10.15
CA LYS A 85 -25.23 29.65 -10.30
C LYS A 85 -25.87 30.11 -8.97
N GLU A 86 -25.38 29.60 -7.85
CA GLU A 86 -25.88 29.91 -6.50
C GLU A 86 -25.06 31.00 -5.78
N TRP A 87 -24.06 31.58 -6.46
CA TRP A 87 -23.26 32.68 -5.91
C TRP A 87 -24.12 33.92 -5.76
N LEU A 88 -23.92 34.66 -4.66
CA LEU A 88 -24.70 35.88 -4.38
C LEU A 88 -24.36 37.01 -5.36
N ALA A 89 -23.13 37.03 -5.89
CA ALA A 89 -22.77 37.88 -7.01
C ALA A 89 -21.73 37.16 -7.89
N CYS A 90 -21.91 37.24 -9.20
CA CYS A 90 -20.97 36.79 -10.21
C CYS A 90 -21.00 37.80 -11.36
N ILE A 91 -20.08 38.76 -11.35
CA ILE A 91 -20.01 39.86 -12.33
C ILE A 91 -18.76 39.64 -13.19
N PRO A 92 -18.92 39.16 -14.43
CA PRO A 92 -17.82 39.06 -15.39
C PRO A 92 -17.23 40.44 -15.72
N ASP A 93 -15.97 40.45 -16.16
CA ASP A 93 -15.26 41.66 -16.63
C ASP A 93 -15.22 42.84 -15.63
N ALA A 94 -15.31 42.55 -14.34
CA ALA A 94 -15.21 43.55 -13.28
C ALA A 94 -13.80 44.15 -13.16
N HIS A 95 -12.78 43.44 -13.64
CA HIS A 95 -11.40 43.91 -13.73
C HIS A 95 -10.61 43.10 -14.78
N PRO A 96 -9.42 43.54 -15.23
CA PRO A 96 -8.59 42.77 -16.13
C PRO A 96 -8.28 41.36 -15.57
N GLY A 97 -8.59 40.33 -16.35
CA GLY A 97 -8.27 38.94 -16.09
C GLY A 97 -6.94 38.51 -16.73
N TYR A 98 -6.34 37.44 -16.21
CA TYR A 98 -5.23 36.73 -16.88
C TYR A 98 -5.73 35.72 -17.93
N ILE A 99 -6.98 35.31 -17.82
CA ILE A 99 -7.69 34.43 -18.76
C ILE A 99 -9.10 34.99 -18.99
N SER A 100 -9.78 34.55 -20.06
CA SER A 100 -11.18 34.90 -20.27
C SER A 100 -12.12 34.09 -19.35
N TRP A 101 -13.36 34.52 -19.23
CA TRP A 101 -14.38 33.80 -18.46
C TRP A 101 -14.69 32.43 -19.07
N GLU A 102 -14.74 32.32 -20.39
CA GLU A 102 -14.96 31.08 -21.12
C GLU A 102 -13.82 30.10 -20.88
N GLN A 103 -12.57 30.58 -20.90
CA GLN A 103 -11.40 29.76 -20.61
C GLN A 103 -11.43 29.24 -19.16
N PHE A 104 -11.89 30.05 -18.21
CA PHE A 104 -12.06 29.61 -16.82
C PHE A 104 -13.12 28.51 -16.69
N GLN A 105 -14.29 28.69 -17.31
CA GLN A 105 -15.34 27.67 -17.32
C GLN A 105 -14.86 26.37 -18.00
N HIS A 106 -14.11 26.48 -19.09
CA HIS A 106 -13.49 25.33 -19.75
C HIS A 106 -12.50 24.61 -18.82
N ASN A 107 -11.63 25.36 -18.15
CA ASN A 107 -10.68 24.79 -17.18
C ASN A 107 -11.40 24.05 -16.04
N LEU A 108 -12.54 24.56 -15.56
CA LEU A 108 -13.36 23.87 -14.55
C LEU A 108 -13.93 22.55 -15.06
N LYS A 109 -14.44 22.51 -16.31
CA LYS A 109 -14.92 21.26 -16.94
C LYS A 109 -13.80 20.23 -17.07
N VAL A 110 -12.60 20.67 -17.49
CA VAL A 110 -11.41 19.79 -17.56
C VAL A 110 -11.05 19.25 -16.17
N LEU A 111 -11.12 20.07 -15.12
CA LEU A 111 -10.87 19.63 -13.75
C LEU A 111 -11.93 18.65 -13.24
N GLU A 112 -13.20 18.87 -13.57
CA GLU A 112 -14.29 17.98 -13.20
C GLU A 112 -14.15 16.62 -13.89
N ALA A 113 -13.91 16.60 -15.20
CA ALA A 113 -13.63 15.38 -15.96
C ALA A 113 -12.41 14.62 -15.40
N ASN A 114 -11.35 15.32 -15.02
CA ASN A 114 -10.19 14.73 -14.35
C ASN A 114 -10.51 14.19 -12.95
N GLY A 115 -11.39 14.88 -12.20
CA GLY A 115 -11.83 14.52 -10.86
C GLY A 115 -12.72 13.28 -10.81
N GLN A 116 -13.44 13.00 -11.90
CA GLN A 116 -14.22 11.77 -12.07
C GLN A 116 -13.36 10.51 -12.14
N GLY A 117 -12.02 10.59 -12.21
CA GLY A 117 -11.14 9.44 -12.34
C GLY A 117 -11.43 8.28 -11.37
N TYR A 118 -11.91 8.55 -10.14
CA TYR A 118 -12.33 7.49 -9.23
C TYR A 118 -13.70 6.86 -9.58
N GLN A 119 -14.74 7.67 -9.78
CA GLN A 119 -16.06 7.20 -10.19
C GLN A 119 -16.01 6.54 -11.58
N ALA A 120 -15.23 7.09 -12.50
CA ALA A 120 -14.91 6.51 -13.80
C ALA A 120 -14.12 5.20 -13.67
N VAL A 121 -13.15 5.06 -12.75
CA VAL A 121 -12.47 3.77 -12.48
C VAL A 121 -13.42 2.74 -11.83
N ARG A 122 -14.36 3.19 -11.00
CA ARG A 122 -15.40 2.36 -10.37
C ARG A 122 -16.47 1.90 -11.36
N ALA A 123 -16.83 2.76 -12.32
CA ALA A 123 -17.79 2.49 -13.39
C ALA A 123 -17.16 1.83 -14.62
N SER A 124 -15.84 1.95 -14.81
CA SER A 124 -15.12 1.27 -15.88
C SER A 124 -15.19 -0.24 -15.70
N PRO A 125 -15.35 -1.01 -16.79
CA PRO A 125 -15.27 -2.47 -16.73
C PRO A 125 -14.02 -2.93 -15.99
N PRO A 126 -14.11 -3.92 -15.08
CA PRO A 126 -12.97 -4.40 -14.33
C PRO A 126 -11.81 -4.82 -15.26
N ARG A 127 -10.61 -4.30 -14.98
CA ARG A 127 -9.40 -4.61 -15.75
C ARG A 127 -8.78 -5.94 -15.32
N GLU A 128 -8.08 -6.56 -16.25
CA GLU A 128 -7.29 -7.76 -16.01
C GLU A 128 -6.13 -7.44 -15.06
N GLY A 129 -6.04 -8.19 -13.95
CA GLY A 129 -5.01 -7.98 -12.93
C GLY A 129 -5.37 -8.68 -11.63
N ALA A 130 -4.37 -9.04 -10.84
CA ALA A 130 -4.55 -9.84 -9.63
C ALA A 130 -5.21 -9.10 -8.46
N ALA A 131 -5.24 -7.75 -8.45
CA ALA A 131 -5.79 -6.98 -7.34
C ALA A 131 -7.34 -7.02 -7.37
N LEU A 132 -7.91 -7.85 -6.52
CA LEU A 132 -9.32 -8.21 -6.53
C LEU A 132 -10.24 -7.02 -6.14
N LEU A 133 -9.78 -6.16 -5.23
CA LEU A 133 -10.53 -5.02 -4.70
C LEU A 133 -10.19 -3.70 -5.39
N GLN A 134 -9.63 -3.76 -6.60
CA GLN A 134 -9.27 -2.58 -7.38
C GLN A 134 -10.46 -1.61 -7.50
N GLY A 135 -10.26 -0.35 -7.07
CA GLY A 135 -11.28 0.70 -7.09
C GLY A 135 -12.29 0.67 -5.94
N ARG A 136 -12.22 -0.30 -5.02
CA ARG A 136 -13.11 -0.42 -3.84
C ARG A 136 -12.42 -0.15 -2.52
N VAL A 137 -11.10 -0.16 -2.52
CA VAL A 137 -10.32 0.01 -1.29
C VAL A 137 -10.25 1.48 -0.85
N ILE A 138 -10.55 1.72 0.42
CA ILE A 138 -10.45 3.00 1.12
C ILE A 138 -9.40 2.90 2.23
N CYS A 139 -8.58 3.95 2.36
CA CYS A 139 -7.61 4.07 3.43
C CYS A 139 -8.31 4.46 4.74
N GLY A 140 -8.33 3.56 5.72
CA GLY A 140 -8.94 3.84 7.04
C GLY A 140 -8.26 4.95 7.86
N ARG A 141 -7.06 5.40 7.47
CA ARG A 141 -6.38 6.53 8.14
C ARG A 141 -6.78 7.91 7.63
N CYS A 142 -7.04 8.05 6.33
CA CYS A 142 -7.28 9.36 5.70
C CYS A 142 -8.55 9.43 4.85
N GLY A 143 -9.32 8.35 4.77
CA GLY A 143 -10.56 8.24 3.99
C GLY A 143 -10.37 8.32 2.47
N SER A 144 -9.13 8.39 1.97
CA SER A 144 -8.86 8.44 0.53
C SER A 144 -8.83 7.04 -0.07
N HIS A 145 -9.29 6.92 -1.31
CA HIS A 145 -9.18 5.66 -2.06
C HIS A 145 -7.73 5.23 -2.26
N MET A 146 -7.52 3.92 -2.23
CA MET A 146 -6.21 3.30 -2.45
C MET A 146 -6.10 2.80 -3.88
N SER A 147 -4.90 2.90 -4.44
CA SER A 147 -4.59 2.41 -5.78
C SER A 147 -3.97 1.03 -5.70
N ALA A 148 -4.29 0.15 -6.65
CA ALA A 148 -3.56 -1.10 -6.83
C ALA A 148 -2.23 -0.80 -7.54
N ARG A 149 -1.12 -1.20 -6.91
CA ARG A 149 0.21 -1.18 -7.48
C ARG A 149 0.64 -2.62 -7.74
N TYR A 150 0.98 -2.90 -8.98
CA TYR A 150 1.57 -4.16 -9.39
C TYR A 150 3.09 -4.02 -9.35
N ALA A 151 3.75 -4.93 -8.66
CA ALA A 151 5.21 -5.01 -8.61
C ALA A 151 5.63 -6.35 -9.20
N ALA A 152 6.13 -6.32 -10.43
CA ALA A 152 6.79 -7.49 -11.00
C ALA A 152 8.09 -7.73 -10.25
N ARG A 153 8.17 -8.84 -9.52
CA ARG A 153 9.36 -9.27 -8.79
C ARG A 153 9.60 -10.74 -9.08
N ARG A 154 10.75 -11.03 -9.70
CA ARG A 154 11.29 -12.40 -9.81
C ARG A 154 10.30 -13.40 -10.43
N GLY A 155 9.67 -13.00 -11.53
CA GLY A 155 8.72 -13.84 -12.29
C GLY A 155 7.28 -13.86 -11.76
N GLN A 156 6.97 -13.15 -10.67
CA GLN A 156 5.61 -13.01 -10.15
C GLN A 156 5.20 -11.54 -10.07
N VAL A 157 3.90 -11.27 -10.23
CA VAL A 157 3.32 -9.94 -10.07
C VAL A 157 2.70 -9.85 -8.67
N ASP A 158 3.39 -9.18 -7.75
CA ASP A 158 2.86 -8.89 -6.41
C ASP A 158 1.87 -7.72 -6.49
N THR A 159 0.76 -7.82 -5.77
CA THR A 159 -0.24 -6.76 -5.65
C THR A 159 -0.08 -6.03 -4.34
N TRP A 160 -0.19 -4.70 -4.38
CA TRP A 160 -0.15 -3.83 -3.22
C TRP A 160 -1.26 -2.78 -3.30
N TYR A 161 -2.00 -2.59 -2.22
CA TYR A 161 -2.90 -1.45 -2.06
C TYR A 161 -2.12 -0.29 -1.44
N VAL A 162 -2.03 0.82 -2.15
CA VAL A 162 -1.21 1.98 -1.77
C VAL A 162 -2.07 3.24 -1.69
N CYS A 163 -2.00 3.93 -0.56
CA CYS A 163 -2.61 5.24 -0.39
C CYS A 163 -1.63 6.35 -0.78
N HIS A 164 -1.89 6.99 -1.93
CA HIS A 164 -1.03 8.06 -2.47
C HIS A 164 -1.34 9.45 -1.91
N ARG A 165 -2.37 9.63 -1.05
CA ARG A 165 -2.84 10.97 -0.64
C ARG A 165 -1.74 11.85 -0.04
N ALA A 166 -0.98 11.33 0.92
CA ALA A 166 0.10 12.09 1.58
C ALA A 166 1.24 12.42 0.60
N TYR A 167 1.63 11.43 -0.21
CA TYR A 167 2.65 11.59 -1.26
C TYR A 167 2.26 12.62 -2.32
N ALA A 168 1.05 12.53 -2.86
CA ALA A 168 0.58 13.42 -3.92
C ALA A 168 0.26 14.84 -3.42
N ALA A 169 -0.21 14.99 -2.19
CA ALA A 169 -0.62 16.29 -1.65
C ALA A 169 0.53 17.04 -0.96
N ARG A 170 1.48 16.33 -0.34
CA ARG A 170 2.50 16.92 0.55
C ARG A 170 3.93 16.44 0.28
N GLY A 171 4.15 15.53 -0.68
CA GLY A 171 5.48 14.94 -0.93
C GLY A 171 5.96 14.02 0.19
N GLU A 172 5.07 13.65 1.12
CA GLU A 172 5.36 12.77 2.25
C GLU A 172 5.41 11.29 1.84
N PRO A 173 5.93 10.39 2.68
CA PRO A 173 5.75 8.96 2.50
C PRO A 173 4.27 8.57 2.31
N HIS A 174 4.04 7.46 1.62
CA HIS A 174 2.69 6.91 1.44
C HIS A 174 1.99 6.73 2.79
N CYS A 175 0.71 7.11 2.86
CA CYS A 175 -0.05 7.05 4.11
C CYS A 175 -0.18 5.61 4.64
N GLN A 176 -0.52 4.68 3.75
CA GLN A 176 -0.54 3.24 4.00
C GLN A 176 -0.10 2.50 2.74
N SER A 177 0.64 1.40 2.93
CA SER A 177 0.98 0.43 1.90
C SER A 177 0.78 -0.97 2.46
N ILE A 178 -0.12 -1.73 1.83
CA ILE A 178 -0.61 -3.01 2.32
C ILE A 178 -0.51 -4.03 1.19
N ALA A 179 -0.03 -5.24 1.50
CA ALA A 179 0.05 -6.31 0.51
C ALA A 179 -1.37 -6.76 0.14
N GLY A 180 -1.65 -6.92 -1.15
CA GLY A 180 -3.00 -7.19 -1.65
C GLY A 180 -3.42 -8.64 -1.44
N TRP A 181 -2.53 -9.61 -1.65
CA TRP A 181 -2.87 -11.03 -1.62
C TRP A 181 -3.55 -11.54 -0.33
N PRO A 182 -3.11 -11.20 0.90
CA PRO A 182 -3.76 -11.71 2.11
C PRO A 182 -5.14 -11.07 2.34
N ILE A 183 -5.34 -9.85 1.82
CA ILE A 183 -6.63 -9.16 1.88
C ILE A 183 -7.59 -9.79 0.87
N ASP A 184 -7.12 -9.96 -0.37
CA ASP A 184 -7.92 -10.50 -1.46
C ASP A 184 -8.38 -11.93 -1.15
N GLU A 185 -7.51 -12.74 -0.52
CA GLU A 185 -7.83 -14.08 -0.02
C GLU A 185 -8.90 -14.04 1.08
N ALA A 186 -8.69 -13.28 2.16
CA ALA A 186 -9.64 -13.21 3.27
C ALA A 186 -11.02 -12.66 2.86
N VAL A 187 -11.06 -11.63 2.02
CA VAL A 187 -12.33 -11.10 1.49
C VAL A 187 -12.97 -12.10 0.53
N GLY A 188 -12.18 -12.81 -0.27
CA GLY A 188 -12.67 -13.87 -1.14
C GLY A 188 -13.30 -15.03 -0.36
N GLU A 189 -12.66 -15.48 0.71
CA GLU A 189 -13.19 -16.53 1.60
C GLU A 189 -14.50 -16.11 2.27
N LEU A 190 -14.57 -14.87 2.76
CA LEU A 190 -15.79 -14.35 3.36
C LEU A 190 -16.95 -14.35 2.35
N ILE A 191 -16.73 -13.81 1.15
CA ILE A 191 -17.78 -13.75 0.13
C ILE A 191 -18.24 -15.15 -0.27
N ALA A 192 -17.31 -16.10 -0.40
CA ALA A 192 -17.64 -17.48 -0.70
C ALA A 192 -18.42 -18.16 0.44
N ALA A 193 -18.24 -17.75 1.69
CA ALA A 193 -18.99 -18.25 2.84
C ALA A 193 -20.37 -17.60 2.99
N GLU A 194 -20.48 -16.29 2.70
CA GLU A 194 -21.73 -15.53 2.84
C GLU A 194 -22.73 -15.82 1.70
N MET A 195 -22.26 -16.13 0.50
CA MET A 195 -23.10 -16.45 -0.65
C MET A 195 -23.67 -17.88 -0.57
N THR A 196 -24.59 -18.07 0.36
CA THR A 196 -25.43 -19.28 0.45
C THR A 196 -26.69 -19.12 -0.41
N PRO A 197 -27.25 -20.20 -0.97
CA PRO A 197 -28.51 -20.15 -1.73
C PRO A 197 -29.65 -19.47 -0.96
N ALA A 198 -29.79 -19.76 0.33
CA ALA A 198 -30.81 -19.16 1.21
C ALA A 198 -30.62 -17.63 1.39
N ALA A 199 -29.38 -17.14 1.46
CA ALA A 199 -29.09 -15.71 1.53
C ALA A 199 -29.41 -14.98 0.20
N VAL A 200 -29.26 -15.68 -0.93
CA VAL A 200 -29.60 -15.13 -2.25
C VAL A 200 -31.11 -15.09 -2.49
N GLU A 201 -31.85 -16.12 -2.09
CA GLU A 201 -33.31 -16.12 -2.15
C GLU A 201 -33.92 -14.99 -1.31
N LEU A 202 -33.47 -14.84 -0.05
CA LEU A 202 -33.91 -13.76 0.82
C LEU A 202 -33.58 -12.37 0.24
N ALA A 203 -32.39 -12.20 -0.34
CA ALA A 203 -32.00 -10.93 -0.96
C ALA A 203 -32.83 -10.61 -2.22
N LEU A 204 -33.22 -11.61 -3.00
CA LEU A 204 -34.12 -11.45 -4.14
C LEU A 204 -35.54 -11.09 -3.70
N GLU A 205 -36.03 -11.69 -2.61
CA GLU A 205 -37.35 -11.40 -2.06
C GLU A 205 -37.44 -9.97 -1.49
N ILE A 206 -36.46 -9.57 -0.69
CA ILE A 206 -36.35 -8.18 -0.19
C ILE A 206 -36.28 -7.19 -1.36
N ARG A 207 -35.54 -7.53 -2.43
CA ARG A 207 -35.45 -6.63 -3.60
C ARG A 207 -36.76 -6.54 -4.37
N LYS A 208 -37.50 -7.64 -4.55
CA LYS A 208 -38.86 -7.62 -5.12
C LYS A 208 -39.81 -6.74 -4.30
N GLU A 209 -39.70 -6.76 -2.98
CA GLU A 209 -40.51 -5.91 -2.10
C GLU A 209 -40.14 -4.42 -2.25
N ILE A 210 -38.85 -4.11 -2.38
CA ILE A 210 -38.37 -2.75 -2.66
C ILE A 210 -38.86 -2.28 -4.04
N GLU A 211 -38.75 -3.12 -5.07
CA GLU A 211 -39.27 -2.85 -6.43
C GLU A 211 -40.78 -2.58 -6.41
N ALA A 212 -41.56 -3.41 -5.70
CA ALA A 212 -43.01 -3.20 -5.56
C ALA A 212 -43.33 -1.84 -4.91
N ARG A 213 -42.55 -1.41 -3.90
CA ARG A 213 -42.70 -0.09 -3.28
C ARG A 213 -42.32 1.06 -4.21
N HIS A 214 -41.30 0.89 -5.07
CA HIS A 214 -40.95 1.89 -6.09
C HIS A 214 -42.04 2.00 -7.16
N ASP A 215 -42.59 0.88 -7.62
CA ASP A 215 -43.68 0.85 -8.59
C ASP A 215 -44.96 1.50 -8.03
N GLU A 216 -45.29 1.24 -6.76
CA GLU A 216 -46.38 1.93 -6.07
C GLU A 216 -46.14 3.43 -5.97
N ALA A 217 -44.90 3.85 -5.67
CA ALA A 217 -44.54 5.26 -5.63
C ALA A 217 -44.59 5.93 -7.01
N ASP A 218 -44.14 5.28 -8.10
CA ASP A 218 -44.29 5.81 -9.46
C ASP A 218 -45.76 5.91 -9.87
N LYS A 219 -46.60 4.93 -9.52
CA LYS A 219 -48.06 5.01 -9.75
C LYS A 219 -48.68 6.23 -9.05
N LEU A 220 -48.26 6.55 -7.84
CA LEU A 220 -48.72 7.75 -7.13
C LEU A 220 -48.25 9.04 -7.83
N ARG A 221 -47.00 9.09 -8.29
CA ARG A 221 -46.46 10.25 -9.05
C ARG A 221 -47.14 10.41 -10.40
N LEU A 222 -47.42 9.32 -11.11
CA LEU A 222 -48.19 9.31 -12.36
C LEU A 222 -49.57 9.96 -12.15
N ARG A 223 -50.31 9.55 -11.11
CA ARG A 223 -51.61 10.14 -10.77
C ARG A 223 -51.51 11.64 -10.45
N ALA A 224 -50.42 12.08 -9.83
CA ALA A 224 -50.19 13.50 -9.56
C ALA A 224 -49.98 14.29 -10.86
N VAL A 225 -49.22 13.74 -11.82
CA VAL A 225 -49.04 14.34 -13.16
C VAL A 225 -50.37 14.40 -13.91
N GLU A 226 -51.17 13.33 -13.90
CA GLU A 226 -52.49 13.28 -14.55
C GLU A 226 -53.44 14.33 -13.97
N ARG A 227 -53.49 14.48 -12.65
CA ARG A 227 -54.31 15.51 -11.99
C ARG A 227 -53.85 16.92 -12.36
N ALA A 228 -52.54 17.17 -12.37
CA ALA A 228 -51.99 18.46 -12.77
C ALA A 228 -52.27 18.78 -14.25
N GLN A 229 -52.29 17.76 -15.12
CA GLN A 229 -52.65 17.91 -16.53
C GLN A 229 -54.10 18.34 -16.69
N ILE A 230 -55.03 17.66 -16.02
CA ILE A 230 -56.47 17.98 -16.08
C ILE A 230 -56.72 19.41 -15.60
N ASP A 231 -56.08 19.81 -14.50
CA ASP A 231 -56.17 21.17 -13.96
C ASP A 231 -55.65 22.24 -14.94
N ALA A 232 -54.51 21.97 -15.61
CA ALA A 232 -53.92 22.86 -16.60
C ALA A 232 -54.81 22.98 -17.85
N ASP A 233 -55.36 21.88 -18.34
CA ASP A 233 -56.27 21.85 -19.50
C ASP A 233 -57.59 22.59 -19.18
N LEU A 234 -58.10 22.46 -17.96
CA LEU A 234 -59.28 23.18 -17.51
C LEU A 234 -59.02 24.70 -17.43
N ALA A 235 -57.89 25.11 -16.86
CA ALA A 235 -57.48 26.51 -16.80
C ALA A 235 -57.29 27.11 -18.20
N GLN A 236 -56.67 26.36 -19.12
CA GLN A 236 -56.56 26.73 -20.52
C GLN A 236 -57.93 26.99 -21.15
N ARG A 237 -58.88 26.05 -21.00
CA ARG A 237 -60.23 26.21 -21.57
C ARG A 237 -60.94 27.44 -21.03
N ARG A 238 -60.79 27.74 -19.73
CA ARG A 238 -61.37 28.95 -19.11
C ARG A 238 -60.78 30.22 -19.70
N PHE A 239 -59.46 30.28 -19.87
CA PHE A 239 -58.80 31.41 -20.51
C PHE A 239 -59.25 31.61 -21.96
N MET A 240 -59.32 30.53 -22.74
CA MET A 240 -59.73 30.58 -24.16
C MET A 240 -61.19 30.97 -24.38
N LEU A 241 -62.06 30.84 -23.36
CA LEU A 241 -63.47 31.19 -23.42
C LEU A 241 -63.77 32.63 -22.97
N VAL A 242 -62.79 33.36 -22.44
CA VAL A 242 -63.00 34.73 -21.94
C VAL A 242 -63.12 35.72 -23.11
N ASP A 243 -64.02 36.71 -22.97
CA ASP A 243 -64.14 37.79 -23.94
C ASP A 243 -62.88 38.69 -23.87
N PRO A 244 -62.18 38.96 -24.98
CA PRO A 244 -61.00 39.82 -25.03
C PRO A 244 -61.20 41.23 -24.48
N ASN A 245 -62.43 41.75 -24.47
CA ASN A 245 -62.74 43.07 -23.91
C ASN A 245 -62.65 43.09 -22.37
N ASN A 246 -62.74 41.93 -21.71
CA ASN A 246 -62.63 41.81 -20.25
C ASN A 246 -61.16 41.61 -19.82
N ARG A 247 -60.32 42.61 -20.11
CA ARG A 247 -58.85 42.52 -19.98
C ARG A 247 -58.36 42.09 -18.59
N LEU A 248 -58.96 42.61 -17.52
CA LEU A 248 -58.62 42.23 -16.13
C LEU A 248 -58.91 40.75 -15.82
N VAL A 249 -59.99 40.19 -16.40
CA VAL A 249 -60.37 38.79 -16.24
C VAL A 249 -59.47 37.88 -17.08
N ALA A 250 -59.07 38.35 -18.28
CA ALA A 250 -58.10 37.65 -19.11
C ALA A 250 -56.73 37.56 -18.44
N ASP A 251 -56.21 38.67 -17.90
CA ASP A 251 -54.91 38.71 -17.23
C ASP A 251 -54.86 37.80 -15.98
N THR A 252 -55.99 37.71 -15.25
CA THR A 252 -56.09 36.81 -14.07
C THR A 252 -56.18 35.34 -14.46
N LEU A 253 -56.99 34.99 -15.47
CA LEU A 253 -57.07 33.62 -15.99
C LEU A 253 -55.78 33.16 -16.67
N GLU A 254 -55.05 34.07 -17.31
CA GLU A 254 -53.72 33.79 -17.86
C GLU A 254 -52.72 33.49 -16.73
N GLY A 255 -52.76 34.27 -15.64
CA GLY A 255 -51.97 34.01 -14.43
C GLY A 255 -52.27 32.63 -13.83
N GLU A 256 -53.56 32.30 -13.66
CA GLU A 256 -53.99 30.99 -13.17
C GLU A 256 -53.54 29.85 -14.09
N TRP A 257 -53.64 30.01 -15.41
CA TRP A 257 -53.17 29.00 -16.36
C TRP A 257 -51.65 28.81 -16.30
N ASN A 258 -50.89 29.89 -16.23
CA ASN A 258 -49.43 29.84 -16.05
C ASN A 258 -49.02 29.14 -14.75
N ASP A 259 -49.74 29.37 -13.66
CA ASP A 259 -49.49 28.70 -12.39
C ASP A 259 -49.80 27.20 -12.46
N LYS A 260 -50.89 26.80 -13.12
CA LYS A 260 -51.20 25.38 -13.36
C LYS A 260 -50.19 24.69 -14.28
N LEU A 261 -49.67 25.40 -15.29
CA LEU A 261 -48.61 24.88 -16.16
C LEU A 261 -47.28 24.68 -15.41
N ARG A 262 -46.93 25.56 -14.46
CA ARG A 262 -45.75 25.36 -13.59
C ARG A 262 -45.91 24.13 -12.70
N ILE A 263 -47.07 23.97 -12.06
CA ILE A 263 -47.36 22.79 -11.22
C ILE A 263 -47.24 21.49 -12.03
N LEU A 264 -47.74 21.48 -13.28
CA LEU A 264 -47.60 20.34 -14.18
C LEU A 264 -46.12 20.07 -14.56
N ALA A 265 -45.35 21.12 -14.85
CA ALA A 265 -43.93 21.00 -15.17
C ALA A 265 -43.12 20.44 -13.98
N ASP A 266 -43.37 20.95 -12.77
CA ASP A 266 -42.73 20.49 -11.53
C ASP A 266 -43.06 19.01 -11.25
N ALA A 267 -44.32 18.61 -11.43
CA ALA A 267 -44.75 17.22 -11.22
C ALA A 267 -44.09 16.25 -12.23
N ARG A 268 -43.90 16.68 -13.49
CA ARG A 268 -43.21 15.89 -14.52
C ARG A 268 -41.71 15.76 -14.23
N GLU A 269 -41.06 16.86 -13.87
CA GLU A 269 -39.63 16.86 -13.54
C GLU A 269 -39.34 16.00 -12.30
N GLU A 270 -40.19 16.06 -11.27
CA GLU A 270 -40.05 15.23 -10.07
C GLU A 270 -40.18 13.74 -10.38
N ARG A 271 -41.09 13.36 -11.28
CA ARG A 271 -41.21 11.97 -11.76
C ARG A 271 -39.99 11.54 -12.58
N GLU A 272 -39.49 12.39 -13.48
CA GLU A 272 -38.30 12.09 -14.29
C GLU A 272 -37.04 11.96 -13.45
N ARG A 273 -36.88 12.82 -12.42
CA ARG A 273 -35.80 12.70 -11.43
C ARG A 273 -35.88 11.36 -10.68
N ALA A 274 -37.06 11.01 -10.16
CA ALA A 274 -37.27 9.75 -9.47
C ALA A 274 -37.02 8.53 -10.39
N LEU A 275 -37.48 8.56 -11.64
CA LEU A 275 -37.24 7.49 -12.61
C LEU A 275 -35.75 7.35 -12.98
N CYS A 276 -35.00 8.45 -13.06
CA CYS A 276 -33.55 8.41 -13.27
C CYS A 276 -32.81 7.79 -12.06
N GLU A 277 -33.30 8.03 -10.85
CA GLU A 277 -32.75 7.42 -9.62
C GLU A 277 -33.10 5.92 -9.52
N ASP A 278 -34.30 5.53 -9.98
CA ASP A 278 -34.81 4.17 -9.89
C ASP A 278 -34.32 3.24 -11.04
N ARG A 279 -33.96 3.76 -12.23
CA ARG A 279 -33.58 2.97 -13.44
C ARG A 279 -32.26 2.18 -13.35
N VAL A 280 -31.59 2.11 -12.20
CA VAL A 280 -30.37 1.30 -12.04
C VAL A 280 -30.70 -0.04 -11.37
N THR A 281 -31.46 -0.92 -12.04
CA THR A 281 -31.60 -2.37 -11.74
C THR A 281 -32.70 -2.94 -12.65
N LEU A 282 -32.70 -4.16 -13.21
CA LEU A 282 -31.72 -5.19 -13.57
C LEU A 282 -32.45 -6.10 -14.59
N ASP A 283 -31.70 -6.89 -15.36
CA ASP A 283 -32.18 -7.82 -16.39
C ASP A 283 -32.57 -9.17 -15.75
N ASP A 284 -33.78 -9.67 -15.99
CA ASP A 284 -34.33 -10.90 -15.38
C ASP A 284 -33.48 -12.14 -15.70
N ALA A 285 -32.79 -12.16 -16.84
CA ALA A 285 -31.88 -13.25 -17.23
C ALA A 285 -30.66 -13.40 -16.30
N ILE A 286 -30.28 -12.35 -15.56
CA ILE A 286 -29.18 -12.38 -14.60
C ILE A 286 -29.62 -13.04 -13.28
N ARG A 287 -30.92 -12.95 -12.94
CA ARG A 287 -31.50 -13.54 -11.72
C ARG A 287 -31.40 -15.07 -11.74
N ASP A 288 -31.89 -15.70 -12.80
CA ASP A 288 -31.92 -17.16 -12.91
C ASP A 288 -30.50 -17.74 -12.99
N ARG A 289 -29.57 -17.00 -13.60
CA ARG A 289 -28.16 -17.36 -13.67
C ARG A 289 -27.46 -17.27 -12.30
N LEU A 290 -27.83 -16.30 -11.46
CA LEU A 290 -27.27 -16.15 -10.11
C LEU A 290 -27.73 -17.27 -9.17
N ILE A 291 -29.00 -17.68 -9.23
CA ILE A 291 -29.54 -18.78 -8.41
C ILE A 291 -28.83 -20.10 -8.78
N ALA A 292 -28.74 -20.43 -10.06
CA ALA A 292 -28.05 -21.64 -10.52
C ALA A 292 -26.56 -21.68 -10.14
N MET A 293 -25.91 -20.52 -10.01
CA MET A 293 -24.51 -20.41 -9.59
C MET A 293 -24.28 -20.56 -8.08
N THR A 294 -25.30 -20.44 -7.23
CA THR A 294 -25.12 -20.39 -5.76
C THR A 294 -24.85 -21.74 -5.11
N ALA A 295 -25.38 -22.85 -5.66
CA ALA A 295 -25.10 -24.19 -5.15
C ALA A 295 -23.61 -24.59 -5.28
N ASP A 296 -22.92 -24.00 -6.26
CA ASP A 296 -21.50 -24.24 -6.58
C ASP A 296 -20.64 -22.97 -6.46
N PHE A 297 -21.13 -21.90 -5.81
CA PHE A 297 -20.46 -20.60 -5.83
C PHE A 297 -19.07 -20.65 -5.21
N LYS A 298 -18.94 -21.36 -4.08
CA LYS A 298 -17.65 -21.53 -3.40
C LYS A 298 -16.66 -22.27 -4.30
N THR A 299 -17.11 -23.32 -4.98
CA THR A 299 -16.34 -24.13 -5.93
C THR A 299 -15.88 -23.28 -7.13
N VAL A 300 -16.80 -22.52 -7.74
CA VAL A 300 -16.52 -21.61 -8.86
C VAL A 300 -15.59 -20.46 -8.45
N TRP A 301 -15.79 -19.88 -7.27
CA TRP A 301 -14.99 -18.78 -6.77
C TRP A 301 -13.54 -19.19 -6.50
N CYS A 302 -13.35 -20.37 -5.90
CA CYS A 302 -12.05 -20.96 -5.62
C CYS A 302 -11.36 -21.55 -6.87
N ASP A 303 -12.08 -21.76 -7.97
CA ASP A 303 -11.50 -22.32 -9.19
C ASP A 303 -10.48 -21.36 -9.83
N ARG A 304 -9.23 -21.82 -9.95
CA ARG A 304 -8.13 -21.05 -10.56
C ARG A 304 -8.35 -20.72 -12.03
N THR A 305 -9.24 -21.42 -12.73
CA THR A 305 -9.58 -21.13 -14.13
C THR A 305 -10.42 -19.85 -14.28
N LEU A 306 -11.16 -19.46 -13.23
CA LEU A 306 -11.98 -18.25 -13.25
C LEU A 306 -11.08 -17.01 -13.35
N PRO A 307 -11.21 -16.19 -14.41
CA PRO A 307 -10.39 -14.99 -14.56
C PRO A 307 -10.68 -13.99 -13.44
N ASN A 308 -9.63 -13.34 -12.90
CA ASN A 308 -9.80 -12.30 -11.88
C ASN A 308 -10.69 -11.13 -12.35
N ARG A 309 -10.81 -10.92 -13.66
CA ARG A 309 -11.76 -9.97 -14.25
C ARG A 309 -13.21 -10.28 -13.86
N GLU A 310 -13.59 -11.56 -13.86
CA GLU A 310 -14.94 -12.01 -13.51
C GLU A 310 -15.18 -11.94 -12.01
N ARG A 311 -14.21 -12.37 -11.19
CA ARG A 311 -14.27 -12.19 -9.73
C ARG A 311 -14.50 -10.73 -9.32
N LYS A 312 -13.80 -9.80 -9.98
CA LYS A 312 -13.98 -8.35 -9.75
C LYS A 312 -15.36 -7.85 -10.17
N ARG A 313 -15.94 -8.41 -11.24
CA ARG A 313 -17.32 -8.07 -11.68
C ARG A 313 -18.33 -8.51 -10.63
N LEU A 314 -18.21 -9.72 -10.11
CA LEU A 314 -19.10 -10.22 -9.05
C LEU A 314 -19.00 -9.36 -7.78
N LEU A 315 -17.77 -9.09 -7.33
CA LEU A 315 -17.51 -8.15 -6.24
C LEU A 315 -18.12 -6.77 -6.44
N ALA A 316 -18.26 -6.33 -7.68
CA ALA A 316 -18.85 -5.03 -7.97
C ALA A 316 -20.34 -4.93 -7.64
N TYR A 317 -21.03 -6.06 -7.63
CA TYR A 317 -22.44 -6.16 -7.24
C TYR A 317 -22.63 -6.36 -5.75
N LEU A 318 -21.65 -6.95 -5.05
CA LEU A 318 -21.80 -7.32 -3.64
C LEU A 318 -21.22 -6.27 -2.70
N VAL A 319 -20.05 -5.73 -3.04
CA VAL A 319 -19.28 -4.88 -2.14
C VAL A 319 -19.33 -3.43 -2.60
N GLU A 320 -19.77 -2.56 -1.69
CA GLU A 320 -19.81 -1.12 -1.88
C GLU A 320 -18.39 -0.56 -1.78
N ASP A 321 -17.73 -0.77 -0.64
CA ASP A 321 -16.33 -0.45 -0.41
C ASP A 321 -15.69 -1.32 0.69
N VAL A 322 -14.36 -1.29 0.73
CA VAL A 322 -13.54 -1.99 1.73
C VAL A 322 -12.56 -1.01 2.35
N THR A 323 -12.69 -0.75 3.64
CA THR A 323 -11.78 0.12 4.39
C THR A 323 -10.67 -0.70 5.03
N LEU A 324 -9.41 -0.35 4.72
CA LEU A 324 -8.24 -1.03 5.24
C LEU A 324 -7.49 -0.18 6.26
N LEU A 325 -7.17 -0.79 7.40
CA LEU A 325 -6.38 -0.15 8.45
C LEU A 325 -5.25 -1.08 8.91
N LYS A 326 -4.01 -0.66 8.62
CA LYS A 326 -2.81 -1.40 8.96
C LYS A 326 -2.30 -1.02 10.35
N PHE A 327 -2.06 -2.03 11.18
CA PHE A 327 -1.44 -1.95 12.50
C PHE A 327 -0.03 -2.56 12.46
N PRO A 328 1.03 -1.75 12.30
CA PRO A 328 2.39 -2.26 12.17
C PRO A 328 2.93 -2.96 13.43
N ALA A 329 2.50 -2.51 14.61
CA ALA A 329 2.95 -3.06 15.90
C ALA A 329 2.40 -4.48 16.11
N GLU A 330 1.10 -4.67 15.89
CA GLU A 330 0.40 -5.96 15.97
C GLU A 330 0.68 -6.87 14.77
N ARG A 331 1.28 -6.34 13.70
CA ARG A 331 1.46 -7.00 12.39
C ARG A 331 0.16 -7.41 11.73
N GLU A 332 -0.93 -6.73 12.04
CA GLU A 332 -2.25 -7.04 11.49
C GLU A 332 -2.77 -5.95 10.56
N THR A 333 -3.71 -6.31 9.71
CA THR A 333 -4.54 -5.39 8.95
C THR A 333 -6.00 -5.71 9.24
N ARG A 334 -6.73 -4.71 9.75
CA ARG A 334 -8.18 -4.79 9.90
C ARG A 334 -8.84 -4.36 8.59
N ILE A 335 -9.82 -5.14 8.18
CA ILE A 335 -10.55 -5.02 6.93
C ILE A 335 -12.00 -4.79 7.30
N HIS A 336 -12.53 -3.60 7.07
CA HIS A 336 -13.95 -3.33 7.24
C HIS A 336 -14.62 -3.34 5.88
N ILE A 337 -15.58 -4.24 5.70
CA ILE A 337 -16.28 -4.46 4.44
C ILE A 337 -17.67 -3.90 4.57
N ARG A 338 -18.10 -3.11 3.59
CA ARG A 338 -19.47 -2.62 3.49
C ARG A 338 -20.11 -3.22 2.24
N PHE A 339 -21.18 -3.97 2.46
CA PHE A 339 -21.95 -4.57 1.37
C PHE A 339 -22.94 -3.57 0.77
N LYS A 340 -23.32 -3.81 -0.48
CA LYS A 340 -24.47 -3.15 -1.07
C LYS A 340 -25.72 -3.64 -0.35
N GLY A 341 -26.42 -2.74 0.33
CA GLY A 341 -27.49 -3.08 1.29
C GLY A 341 -27.16 -2.68 2.73
N GLY A 342 -25.99 -2.11 3.00
CA GLY A 342 -25.67 -1.46 4.27
C GLY A 342 -25.13 -2.37 5.38
N LYS A 343 -25.17 -3.70 5.21
CA LYS A 343 -24.48 -4.66 6.09
C LYS A 343 -22.98 -4.35 6.13
N THR A 344 -22.40 -4.38 7.33
CA THR A 344 -20.95 -4.19 7.53
C THR A 344 -20.36 -5.38 8.26
N GLU A 345 -19.17 -5.78 7.85
CA GLU A 345 -18.40 -6.84 8.50
C GLU A 345 -16.94 -6.44 8.70
N THR A 346 -16.29 -7.06 9.67
CA THR A 346 -14.89 -6.78 10.00
C THR A 346 -14.09 -8.06 10.06
N LEU A 347 -13.01 -8.12 9.29
CA LEU A 347 -12.02 -9.19 9.30
C LEU A 347 -10.66 -8.67 9.75
N THR A 348 -9.80 -9.57 10.21
CA THR A 348 -8.41 -9.27 10.54
C THR A 348 -7.49 -10.24 9.83
N THR A 349 -6.47 -9.72 9.16
CA THR A 349 -5.46 -10.53 8.45
C THR A 349 -4.06 -10.22 8.94
N GLN A 350 -3.19 -11.23 8.90
CA GLN A 350 -1.78 -11.08 9.23
C GLN A 350 -1.03 -10.44 8.06
N ASN A 351 -0.21 -9.42 8.36
CA ASN A 351 0.63 -8.79 7.37
C ASN A 351 1.78 -9.73 7.00
N PRO A 352 2.08 -9.90 5.70
CA PRO A 352 3.24 -10.66 5.29
C PRO A 352 4.50 -9.98 5.81
N GLN A 353 5.46 -10.80 6.25
CA GLN A 353 6.76 -10.32 6.68
C GLN A 353 7.41 -9.47 5.58
N SER A 354 8.08 -8.39 5.97
CA SER A 354 8.84 -7.60 4.99
C SER A 354 9.96 -8.45 4.38
N SER A 355 10.40 -8.09 3.17
CA SER A 355 11.52 -8.80 2.49
C SER A 355 12.77 -8.93 3.37
N ALA A 356 13.07 -7.91 4.17
CA ALA A 356 14.20 -7.95 5.10
C ALA A 356 13.96 -8.94 6.25
N GLN A 357 12.74 -9.03 6.78
CA GLN A 357 12.37 -9.96 7.84
C GLN A 357 12.36 -11.41 7.35
N GLN A 358 11.85 -11.68 6.14
CA GLN A 358 11.85 -13.02 5.54
C GLN A 358 13.28 -13.56 5.38
N VAL A 359 14.23 -12.68 5.05
CA VAL A 359 15.63 -13.04 4.78
C VAL A 359 16.49 -13.02 6.05
N LYS A 360 15.92 -12.58 7.17
CA LYS A 360 16.66 -12.47 8.43
C LYS A 360 16.99 -13.87 8.95
N THR A 361 18.27 -14.12 9.22
CA THR A 361 18.70 -15.37 9.86
C THR A 361 18.07 -15.48 11.24
N ARG A 362 17.60 -16.69 11.60
CA ARG A 362 16.99 -16.97 12.91
C ARG A 362 18.03 -16.77 14.03
N PRO A 363 17.63 -16.25 15.20
CA PRO A 363 18.55 -15.99 16.31
C PRO A 363 19.28 -17.26 16.78
N GLU A 364 18.59 -18.41 16.81
CA GLU A 364 19.16 -19.72 17.13
C GLU A 364 20.38 -20.08 16.26
N VAL A 365 20.34 -19.72 14.97
CA VAL A 365 21.46 -19.98 14.05
C VAL A 365 22.62 -19.03 14.33
N VAL A 366 22.34 -17.79 14.75
CA VAL A 366 23.37 -16.83 15.15
C VAL A 366 24.08 -17.30 16.41
N GLU A 367 23.33 -17.76 17.42
CA GLU A 367 23.90 -18.33 18.65
C GLU A 367 24.72 -19.60 18.39
N LEU A 368 24.26 -20.46 17.47
CA LEU A 368 25.02 -21.63 17.06
C LEU A 368 26.34 -21.23 16.38
N VAL A 369 26.32 -20.25 15.48
CA VAL A 369 27.55 -19.73 14.86
C VAL A 369 28.48 -19.15 15.93
N ASP A 370 27.94 -18.43 16.91
CA ASP A 370 28.73 -17.84 17.99
C ASP A 370 29.48 -18.89 18.81
N LYS A 371 28.81 -20.02 19.13
CA LYS A 371 29.45 -21.17 19.80
C LYS A 371 30.48 -21.86 18.90
N LEU A 372 30.17 -22.08 17.62
CA LEU A 372 31.09 -22.79 16.72
C LEU A 372 32.38 -22.00 16.43
N LEU A 373 32.38 -20.67 16.58
CA LEU A 373 33.58 -19.85 16.41
C LEU A 373 34.69 -20.15 17.42
N ASP A 374 34.35 -20.76 18.55
CA ASP A 374 35.33 -21.20 19.56
C ASP A 374 36.27 -22.26 19.03
N ASP A 375 35.78 -23.19 18.20
CA ASP A 375 36.53 -24.40 17.80
C ASP A 375 36.72 -24.53 16.28
N HIS A 376 35.92 -23.86 15.46
CA HIS A 376 35.96 -23.95 13.98
C HIS A 376 36.23 -22.64 13.26
N ILE A 377 36.86 -22.72 12.07
CA ILE A 377 36.98 -21.57 11.15
C ILE A 377 35.68 -21.36 10.36
N CYS A 378 35.44 -20.15 9.82
CA CYS A 378 34.20 -19.81 9.11
C CYS A 378 33.86 -20.75 7.94
N ALA A 379 34.85 -21.34 7.26
CA ALA A 379 34.63 -22.33 6.21
C ALA A 379 34.04 -23.63 6.77
N GLU A 380 34.67 -24.19 7.81
CA GLU A 380 34.17 -25.38 8.52
C GLU A 380 32.80 -25.15 9.14
N ILE A 381 32.55 -23.96 9.70
CA ILE A 381 31.22 -23.58 10.21
C ILE A 381 30.18 -23.62 9.09
N ALA A 382 30.51 -23.15 7.89
CA ALA A 382 29.60 -23.20 6.76
C ALA A 382 29.25 -24.66 6.39
N ASP A 383 30.23 -25.55 6.39
CA ASP A 383 30.04 -26.97 6.12
C ASP A 383 29.17 -27.63 7.20
N ILE A 384 29.49 -27.41 8.48
CA ILE A 384 28.71 -27.93 9.62
C ILE A 384 27.24 -27.46 9.55
N LEU A 385 26.99 -26.19 9.22
CA LEU A 385 25.62 -25.68 9.07
C LEU A 385 24.90 -26.33 7.90
N ASN A 386 25.59 -26.51 6.76
CA ASN A 386 25.01 -27.13 5.58
C ASN A 386 24.66 -28.60 5.79
N ASP A 387 25.54 -29.35 6.47
CA ASP A 387 25.40 -30.77 6.80
C ASP A 387 24.24 -31.00 7.77
N ARG A 388 24.03 -30.08 8.72
CA ARG A 388 22.86 -30.07 9.62
C ARG A 388 21.55 -29.67 8.92
N GLY A 389 21.57 -29.44 7.61
CA GLY A 389 20.39 -29.00 6.85
C GLY A 389 20.01 -27.54 7.10
N ILE A 390 20.80 -26.78 7.86
CA ILE A 390 20.54 -25.36 8.15
C ILE A 390 20.88 -24.55 6.89
N ARG A 391 20.01 -23.60 6.55
CA ARG A 391 20.17 -22.75 5.38
C ARG A 391 20.26 -21.27 5.80
N PRO A 392 21.03 -20.45 5.07
CA PRO A 392 21.14 -19.02 5.34
C PRO A 392 19.78 -18.35 5.13
N GLY A 393 19.47 -17.27 5.85
CA GLY A 393 18.17 -16.60 5.73
C GLY A 393 17.82 -16.17 4.29
N GLY A 394 18.82 -15.96 3.43
CA GLY A 394 18.64 -15.77 1.99
C GLY A 394 17.92 -16.91 1.25
N SER A 395 17.87 -18.12 1.80
CA SER A 395 17.18 -19.27 1.23
C SER A 395 15.67 -19.21 1.36
N ALA A 396 15.14 -18.41 2.30
CA ALA A 396 13.72 -18.11 2.42
C ALA A 396 13.19 -17.36 1.18
N ARG A 397 14.09 -16.87 0.31
CA ARG A 397 13.71 -16.31 -0.98
C ARG A 397 13.29 -17.42 -1.93
N ARG A 398 12.11 -17.27 -2.53
CA ARG A 398 11.63 -18.13 -3.63
C ARG A 398 12.69 -18.25 -4.74
N GLY A 399 12.96 -19.48 -5.19
CA GLY A 399 14.00 -19.81 -6.18
C GLY A 399 15.44 -19.84 -5.64
N LYS A 400 15.63 -19.73 -4.32
CA LYS A 400 16.93 -19.85 -3.65
C LYS A 400 16.90 -20.84 -2.48
N ALA A 401 15.96 -21.79 -2.49
CA ALA A 401 15.84 -22.81 -1.45
C ALA A 401 17.16 -23.60 -1.26
N ASP A 402 17.87 -23.87 -2.36
CA ASP A 402 19.14 -24.62 -2.38
C ASP A 402 20.35 -23.76 -2.00
N ALA A 403 20.16 -22.51 -1.61
CA ALA A 403 21.26 -21.64 -1.24
C ALA A 403 21.94 -22.17 0.03
N LYS A 404 23.23 -22.48 -0.06
CA LYS A 404 24.06 -22.99 1.04
C LYS A 404 24.81 -21.87 1.77
N PHE A 405 25.26 -22.14 2.99
CA PHE A 405 26.25 -21.30 3.65
C PHE A 405 27.59 -21.41 2.91
N THR A 406 28.29 -20.30 2.83
CA THR A 406 29.69 -20.20 2.38
C THR A 406 30.48 -19.47 3.46
N ASP A 407 31.80 -19.61 3.44
CA ASP A 407 32.73 -18.88 4.31
C ASP A 407 32.41 -17.37 4.38
N LEU A 408 32.20 -16.73 3.23
CA LEU A 408 31.85 -15.30 3.13
C LEU A 408 30.51 -14.97 3.78
N ARG A 409 29.53 -15.87 3.69
CA ARG A 409 28.20 -15.66 4.32
C ARG A 409 28.28 -15.78 5.83
N VAL A 410 29.12 -16.68 6.35
CA VAL A 410 29.38 -16.78 7.79
C VAL A 410 30.15 -15.55 8.26
N ILE A 411 31.18 -15.10 7.55
CA ILE A 411 31.91 -13.86 7.86
C ILE A 411 30.97 -12.64 7.87
N TYR A 412 30.08 -12.54 6.88
CA TYR A 412 29.07 -11.48 6.84
C TYR A 412 28.15 -11.54 8.06
N LEU A 413 27.71 -12.73 8.45
CA LEU A 413 26.86 -12.93 9.63
C LEU A 413 27.59 -12.52 10.92
N VAL A 414 28.84 -12.94 11.09
CA VAL A 414 29.70 -12.54 12.23
C VAL A 414 29.82 -11.02 12.33
N LYS A 415 30.10 -10.35 11.22
CA LYS A 415 30.21 -8.88 11.18
C LYS A 415 28.88 -8.18 11.45
N GLN A 416 27.80 -8.65 10.82
CA GLN A 416 26.47 -8.04 10.92
C GLN A 416 25.89 -8.10 12.33
N TYR A 417 26.17 -9.18 13.06
CA TYR A 417 25.71 -9.38 14.44
C TYR A 417 26.77 -9.01 15.49
N GLY A 418 27.93 -8.50 15.08
CA GLY A 418 29.00 -8.07 15.99
C GLY A 418 29.56 -9.20 16.85
N LEU A 419 29.56 -10.43 16.34
CA LEU A 419 30.08 -11.58 17.07
C LEU A 419 31.61 -11.45 17.22
N ARG A 420 32.14 -11.83 18.39
CA ARG A 420 33.59 -11.81 18.62
C ARG A 420 34.28 -12.76 17.64
N SER A 421 35.27 -12.25 16.93
CA SER A 421 35.97 -13.05 15.92
C SER A 421 36.75 -14.18 16.59
N ARG A 422 36.97 -15.27 15.85
CA ARG A 422 37.82 -16.37 16.32
C ARG A 422 39.24 -15.91 16.67
N TYR A 423 39.77 -14.91 15.95
CA TYR A 423 41.06 -14.31 16.27
C TYR A 423 41.05 -13.72 17.68
N ASP A 424 40.07 -12.88 18.01
CA ASP A 424 39.96 -12.24 19.32
C ASP A 424 39.76 -13.27 20.43
N ARG A 425 38.90 -14.28 20.20
CA ARG A 425 38.67 -15.39 21.13
C ARG A 425 39.96 -16.16 21.44
N LEU A 426 40.76 -16.47 20.41
CA LEU A 426 42.06 -17.14 20.60
C LEU A 426 43.09 -16.23 21.29
N ARG A 427 43.08 -14.92 21.02
CA ARG A 427 43.93 -13.95 21.73
C ARG A 427 43.59 -13.87 23.21
N GLU A 428 42.31 -13.84 23.57
CA GLU A 428 41.84 -13.88 24.97
C GLU A 428 42.28 -15.17 25.68
N ARG A 429 42.33 -16.31 24.97
CA ARG A 429 42.87 -17.59 25.48
C ARG A 429 44.41 -17.61 25.63
N GLY A 430 45.09 -16.49 25.34
CA GLY A 430 46.55 -16.36 25.49
C GLY A 430 47.37 -16.87 24.29
N MET A 431 46.73 -17.13 23.15
CA MET A 431 47.42 -17.59 21.95
C MET A 431 48.28 -16.47 21.34
N LEU A 432 49.48 -16.82 20.89
CA LEU A 432 50.49 -15.88 20.41
C LEU A 432 50.44 -15.71 18.90
N THR A 433 50.76 -14.49 18.44
CA THR A 433 50.97 -14.25 17.02
C THR A 433 52.25 -14.94 16.54
N LYS A 434 52.42 -15.06 15.22
CA LYS A 434 53.61 -15.67 14.62
C LYS A 434 54.90 -14.98 15.10
N ALA A 435 54.92 -13.66 15.14
CA ALA A 435 56.05 -12.87 15.60
C ALA A 435 56.33 -13.07 17.10
N GLU A 436 55.29 -13.01 17.93
CA GLU A 436 55.42 -13.22 19.39
C GLU A 436 55.90 -14.64 19.74
N ALA A 437 55.35 -15.66 19.06
CA ALA A 437 55.75 -17.04 19.24
C ALA A 437 57.21 -17.27 18.82
N CYS A 438 57.64 -16.70 17.68
CA CYS A 438 59.02 -16.73 17.24
C CYS A 438 59.97 -16.05 18.24
N ALA A 439 59.58 -14.88 18.77
CA ALA A 439 60.37 -14.14 19.76
C ALA A 439 60.54 -14.94 21.06
N LYS A 440 59.46 -15.56 21.58
CA LYS A 440 59.54 -16.40 22.79
C LYS A 440 60.35 -17.67 22.60
N LEU A 441 60.34 -18.25 21.40
CA LEU A 441 61.03 -19.50 21.08
C LEU A 441 62.46 -19.31 20.54
N GLY A 442 62.86 -18.09 20.18
CA GLY A 442 64.16 -17.80 19.55
C GLY A 442 64.32 -18.44 18.17
N ILE A 443 63.23 -18.60 17.41
CA ILE A 443 63.23 -19.28 16.09
C ILE A 443 62.73 -18.36 14.97
N THR A 444 63.05 -18.73 13.72
CA THR A 444 62.52 -18.03 12.54
C THR A 444 61.09 -18.48 12.23
N GLU A 445 60.34 -17.61 11.56
CA GLU A 445 58.97 -17.88 11.12
C GLU A 445 58.81 -19.16 10.30
N SER A 446 59.76 -19.45 9.40
CA SER A 446 59.77 -20.68 8.60
C SER A 446 59.94 -21.93 9.47
N THR A 447 60.73 -21.83 10.55
CA THR A 447 60.95 -22.90 11.51
C THR A 447 59.69 -23.15 12.34
N LEU A 448 59.01 -22.09 12.78
CA LEU A 448 57.74 -22.19 13.53
C LEU A 448 56.64 -22.90 12.72
N VAL A 449 56.48 -22.54 11.44
CA VAL A 449 55.51 -23.21 10.55
C VAL A 449 55.86 -24.69 10.37
N ARG A 450 57.15 -25.01 10.23
CA ARG A 450 57.62 -26.40 10.14
C ARG A 450 57.34 -27.16 11.45
N TRP A 451 57.60 -26.57 12.61
CA TRP A 451 57.32 -27.19 13.91
C TRP A 451 55.84 -27.42 14.14
N ALA A 452 54.98 -26.49 13.71
CA ALA A 452 53.54 -26.68 13.73
C ALA A 452 53.08 -27.84 12.83
N LYS A 453 53.69 -28.01 11.65
CA LYS A 453 53.40 -29.16 10.76
C LYS A 453 53.72 -30.51 11.41
N TYR A 454 54.74 -30.56 12.28
CA TYR A 454 55.10 -31.77 13.03
C TYR A 454 54.40 -31.85 14.41
N CYS A 455 53.44 -30.96 14.71
CA CYS A 455 52.72 -30.90 15.99
C CYS A 455 53.61 -30.67 17.22
N ILE A 456 54.79 -30.08 17.05
CA ILE A 456 55.68 -29.66 18.15
C ILE A 456 55.11 -28.43 18.86
N VAL A 457 54.51 -27.52 18.08
CA VAL A 457 53.75 -26.37 18.57
C VAL A 457 52.33 -26.52 18.05
N LYS A 458 51.33 -26.43 18.93
CA LYS A 458 49.93 -26.45 18.49
C LYS A 458 49.58 -25.13 17.81
N ARG A 459 49.00 -25.24 16.62
CA ARG A 459 48.53 -24.12 15.80
C ARG A 459 47.01 -24.15 15.75
N HIS A 460 46.40 -23.02 16.07
CA HIS A 460 44.97 -22.78 15.95
C HIS A 460 44.70 -21.85 14.78
N ALA A 461 44.12 -22.38 13.70
CA ALA A 461 43.75 -21.57 12.55
C ALA A 461 42.57 -20.67 12.92
N TYR A 462 42.65 -19.36 12.63
CA TYR A 462 41.51 -18.45 12.74
C TYR A 462 40.95 -18.03 11.38
N ASN A 463 41.72 -18.22 10.31
CA ASN A 463 41.26 -18.22 8.93
C ASN A 463 41.94 -19.38 8.17
N GLY A 464 41.56 -19.63 6.91
CA GLY A 464 42.06 -20.79 6.15
C GLY A 464 43.58 -20.82 5.91
N TYR A 465 44.31 -19.73 6.15
CA TYR A 465 45.72 -19.60 5.78
C TYR A 465 46.65 -19.27 6.96
N ILE A 466 46.14 -18.61 8.00
CA ILE A 466 46.88 -18.01 9.11
C ILE A 466 46.30 -18.51 10.43
N GLY A 467 47.18 -18.78 11.40
CA GLY A 467 46.80 -19.25 12.72
C GLY A 467 47.61 -18.58 13.82
N LEU A 468 47.08 -18.67 15.04
CA LEU A 468 47.78 -18.34 16.28
C LEU A 468 48.38 -19.62 16.87
N TYR A 469 49.34 -19.45 17.76
CA TYR A 469 50.12 -20.56 18.33
C TYR A 469 49.93 -20.60 19.84
N GLU A 470 49.85 -21.80 20.39
CA GLU A 470 49.87 -21.95 21.85
C GLU A 470 51.19 -21.44 22.43
N PRO A 471 51.16 -20.86 23.65
CA PRO A 471 52.40 -20.55 24.35
C PRO A 471 53.22 -21.83 24.51
N PRO A 472 54.54 -21.76 24.32
CA PRO A 472 55.39 -22.94 24.39
C PRO A 472 55.35 -23.57 25.79
N GLY A 473 55.15 -24.89 25.84
CA GLY A 473 55.21 -25.66 27.10
C GLY A 473 56.63 -25.72 27.68
N PRO A 474 56.81 -26.31 28.88
CA PRO A 474 58.10 -26.34 29.58
C PRO A 474 59.21 -27.10 28.85
N HIS A 475 58.85 -27.95 27.88
CA HIS A 475 59.79 -28.78 27.11
C HIS A 475 59.94 -28.24 25.69
N VAL A 476 60.55 -27.05 25.57
CA VAL A 476 60.84 -26.44 24.28
C VAL A 476 62.04 -27.12 23.62
N PRO A 477 61.91 -27.68 22.40
CA PRO A 477 63.05 -28.26 21.71
C PRO A 477 64.10 -27.19 21.36
N ALA A 478 65.37 -27.43 21.67
CA ALA A 478 66.46 -26.53 21.24
C ALA A 478 66.58 -26.52 19.71
N LYS A 479 66.79 -25.36 19.09
CA LYS A 479 67.06 -25.27 17.64
C LYS A 479 68.37 -26.02 17.33
N GLN A 480 68.24 -27.20 16.72
CA GLN A 480 69.37 -28.07 16.35
C GLN A 480 69.08 -28.66 14.97
N CYS A 481 70.05 -28.56 14.06
CA CYS A 481 70.00 -29.17 12.73
C CYS A 481 71.08 -30.26 12.69
N SER A 482 70.69 -31.53 12.84
CA SER A 482 71.59 -32.65 12.55
C SER A 482 70.87 -33.68 11.68
N ARG A 483 71.61 -34.32 10.77
CA ARG A 483 71.09 -35.38 9.89
C ARG A 483 70.56 -36.59 10.68
N TRP A 484 71.08 -36.78 11.88
CA TRP A 484 70.81 -37.89 12.78
C TRP A 484 69.69 -37.60 13.80
N ASN A 485 69.20 -36.36 13.88
CA ASN A 485 68.15 -35.94 14.82
C ASN A 485 67.02 -35.20 14.06
N GLN A 486 66.29 -35.96 13.25
CA GLN A 486 65.23 -35.43 12.39
C GLN A 486 64.05 -34.88 13.21
N LEU A 487 63.42 -33.82 12.70
CA LEU A 487 62.27 -33.17 13.33
C LEU A 487 61.09 -34.13 13.60
N ALA A 488 60.91 -35.15 12.76
CA ALA A 488 59.89 -36.17 12.96
C ALA A 488 60.14 -37.00 14.24
N HIS A 489 61.38 -37.43 14.50
CA HIS A 489 61.74 -38.18 15.70
C HIS A 489 61.58 -37.33 16.96
N ARG A 490 61.93 -36.04 16.87
CA ARG A 490 61.78 -35.08 17.97
C ARG A 490 60.32 -34.82 18.33
N ALA A 491 59.45 -34.73 17.31
CA ALA A 491 58.02 -34.62 17.51
C ALA A 491 57.45 -35.85 18.23
N GLU A 492 57.92 -37.05 17.88
CA GLU A 492 57.48 -38.30 18.50
C GLU A 492 57.88 -38.38 19.98
N ILE A 493 59.12 -37.98 20.31
CA ILE A 493 59.60 -37.89 21.71
C ILE A 493 58.75 -36.88 22.50
N ILE A 494 58.44 -35.71 21.93
CA ILE A 494 57.62 -34.70 22.60
C ILE A 494 56.17 -35.19 22.81
N ARG A 495 55.61 -35.93 21.85
CA ARG A 495 54.29 -36.56 22.01
C ARG A 495 54.30 -37.57 23.15
N GLN A 496 55.31 -38.43 23.23
CA GLN A 496 55.48 -39.41 24.30
C GLN A 496 55.66 -38.75 25.68
N LEU A 497 56.41 -37.65 25.75
CA LEU A 497 56.60 -36.87 26.99
C LEU A 497 55.33 -36.12 27.43
N ASN A 498 54.49 -35.70 26.48
CA ASN A 498 53.22 -35.04 26.77
C ASN A 498 52.10 -36.04 27.09
N SER A 499 52.11 -37.25 26.53
CA SER A 499 51.13 -38.31 26.84
C SER A 499 51.39 -38.99 28.19
N SER A 500 52.65 -39.12 28.60
CA SER A 500 53.04 -39.69 29.90
C SER A 500 52.67 -38.82 31.12
N LYS A 501 52.26 -37.56 30.92
CA LYS A 501 51.73 -36.68 31.97
C LYS A 501 50.20 -36.68 32.09
N CYS A 502 49.46 -37.49 31.31
CA CYS A 502 48.01 -37.63 31.43
C CYS A 502 47.54 -38.80 32.32
N VAL A 503 48.41 -39.40 33.14
CA VAL A 503 47.99 -40.33 34.20
C VAL A 503 47.95 -39.57 35.53
N ASP A 504 46.74 -39.36 36.04
CA ASP A 504 46.45 -38.75 37.34
C ASP A 504 47.18 -39.49 38.49
N PRO A 505 47.87 -38.80 39.41
CA PRO A 505 48.46 -39.42 40.59
C PRO A 505 47.43 -39.62 41.72
N LYS A 506 46.25 -40.19 41.41
CA LYS A 506 45.20 -40.51 42.40
C LYS A 506 44.86 -41.99 42.57
N GLU A 507 45.50 -42.90 41.84
CA GLU A 507 45.39 -44.35 42.09
C GLU A 507 46.75 -44.96 42.47
N ARG A 508 47.24 -44.60 43.66
CA ARG A 508 48.14 -45.46 44.44
C ARG A 508 47.67 -45.41 45.89
N ALA A 509 46.56 -46.08 46.16
CA ALA A 509 46.14 -46.45 47.49
C ALA A 509 46.02 -47.98 47.56
N VAL A 510 46.50 -48.52 48.69
CA VAL A 510 46.22 -49.85 49.26
C VAL A 510 46.99 -51.04 48.65
N VAL A 511 48.06 -51.42 49.35
CA VAL A 511 48.23 -52.77 49.89
C VAL A 511 48.44 -52.63 51.38
#